data_AF-A0A1D3RLM2-F1
#
_entry.id   AF-A0A1D3RLM2-F1
#
_cell.length_a   1.000
_cell.length_b   1.000
_cell.length_c   1.000
_cell.angle_alpha   90.00
_cell.angle_beta   90.00
_cell.angle_gamma   90.00
#
_symmetry.space_group_name_H-M   'P 1'
#
loop_
_entity.id
_entity.type
_entity.pdbx_description
1 polymer ?
#
loop_
_entity_poly.entity_id
_entity_poly.type
_entity_poly.pdbx_seq_one_letter_code
_entity_poly.pdbx_strand_id
1 'polypeptide(L)' 'MSDSVVLVTGGSGCLGQHIVKHLQILGNDVKEIRVLDVVEYKQKLGMF' A
#
# COMPACT_ATOMS: atom_id res chain seq x y z
N MET A 1 -12.75 -13.62 11.99
CA MET A 1 -11.42 -13.29 11.44
C MET A 1 -11.09 -11.89 11.91
N SER A 2 -9.87 -11.67 12.40
CA SER A 2 -9.43 -10.35 12.85
C SER A 2 -8.99 -9.53 11.64
N ASP A 3 -9.71 -8.46 11.34
CA ASP A 3 -9.36 -7.48 10.31
C ASP A 3 -7.96 -6.88 10.60
N SER A 4 -7.00 -7.10 9.71
CA SER A 4 -5.61 -6.65 9.91
C SER A 4 -5.40 -5.22 9.40
N VAL A 5 -4.60 -4.45 10.12
CA VAL A 5 -4.11 -3.12 9.71
C VAL A 5 -2.64 -3.23 9.34
N VAL A 6 -2.27 -2.80 8.14
CA VAL A 6 -0.91 -2.93 7.60
C VAL A 6 -0.29 -1.55 7.42
N LEU A 7 0.95 -1.36 7.89
CA LEU A 7 1.76 -0.17 7.64
C LEU A 7 2.86 -0.50 6.63
N VAL A 8 2.89 0.22 5.51
CA VAL A 8 3.95 0.14 4.50
C VAL A 8 4.86 1.35 4.61
N THR A 9 6.10 1.14 5.04
CA THR A 9 7.16 2.17 5.06
C THR A 9 7.87 2.23 3.71
N GLY A 10 8.29 3.41 3.26
CA GLY A 10 8.89 3.58 1.92
C GLY A 10 7.86 3.38 0.81
N GLY A 11 6.58 3.63 1.10
CA GLY A 11 5.45 3.33 0.22
C GLY A 11 5.41 4.15 -1.07
N SER A 12 6.06 5.31 -1.12
CA SER A 12 6.17 6.15 -2.32
C SER A 12 7.25 5.65 -3.28
N GLY A 13 8.16 4.79 -2.81
CA GLY A 13 9.17 4.12 -3.62
C GLY A 13 8.60 3.06 -4.58
N CYS A 14 9.46 2.54 -5.45
CA CYS A 14 9.06 1.55 -6.47
C CYS A 14 8.41 0.31 -5.83
N LEU A 15 9.08 -0.33 -4.88
CA LEU A 15 8.57 -1.53 -4.22
C LEU A 15 7.32 -1.22 -3.39
N GLY A 16 7.34 -0.12 -2.64
CA GLY A 16 6.24 0.31 -1.79
C GLY A 16 4.92 0.43 -2.54
N GLN A 17 4.91 1.07 -3.70
CA GLN A 17 3.71 1.19 -4.52
C GLN A 17 3.19 -0.16 -5.03
N HIS A 18 4.08 -1.09 -5.38
CA HIS A 18 3.69 -2.43 -5.83
C HIS A 18 3.11 -3.27 -4.68
N ILE A 19 3.68 -3.16 -3.48
CA ILE A 19 3.13 -3.82 -2.28
C ILE A 19 1.75 -3.27 -1.95
N VAL A 20 1.57 -1.95 -1.95
CA VAL A 20 0.25 -1.33 -1.72
C VAL A 20 -0.77 -1.85 -2.74
N LYS A 21 -0.40 -1.89 -4.03
CA LYS A 21 -1.27 -2.42 -5.09
C LYS A 21 -1.57 -3.92 -4.90
N HIS A 22 -0.59 -4.70 -4.49
CA HIS A 22 -0.76 -6.13 -4.23
C HIS A 22 -1.73 -6.38 -3.06
N LEU A 23 -1.57 -5.66 -1.95
CA LEU A 23 -2.45 -5.72 -0.79
C LEU A 23 -3.88 -5.27 -1.14
N GLN A 24 -4.05 -4.25 -1.97
CA GLN A 24 -5.36 -3.81 -2.45
C GLN A 24 -6.09 -4.87 -3.30
N ILE A 25 -5.36 -5.70 -4.05
CA ILE A 25 -5.95 -6.70 -4.96
C ILE A 25 -6.17 -8.03 -4.25
N LEU A 26 -5.25 -8.43 -3.37
CA LEU A 26 -5.19 -9.79 -2.82
C LEU A 26 -5.35 -9.86 -1.30
N GLY A 27 -5.25 -8.74 -0.58
CA GLY A 27 -5.33 -8.67 0.88
C GLY A 27 -6.77 -8.71 1.40
N ASN A 28 -7.46 -9.84 1.22
CA ASN A 28 -8.87 -10.00 1.61
C ASN A 28 -9.12 -9.90 3.13
N ASP A 29 -8.07 -10.01 3.94
CA ASP A 29 -8.05 -9.88 5.39
C ASP A 29 -7.50 -8.52 5.88
N VAL A 30 -7.11 -7.63 4.96
CA VAL A 30 -6.57 -6.31 5.26
C VAL A 30 -7.67 -5.27 5.19
N LYS A 31 -8.01 -4.69 6.33
CA LYS A 31 -9.04 -3.64 6.44
C LYS A 31 -8.51 -2.25 6.12
N GLU A 32 -7.26 -2.00 6.43
CA GLU A 32 -6.66 -0.68 6.28
C GLU A 32 -5.17 -0.82 5.91
N ILE A 33 -4.76 -0.07 4.88
CA ILE A 33 -3.36 0.07 4.50
C ILE A 33 -2.94 1.51 4.82
N ARG A 34 -1.99 1.66 5.72
CA ARG A 34 -1.35 2.93 6.03
C ARG A 34 -0.03 3.02 5.29
N VAL A 35 0.27 4.17 4.73
CA VAL A 35 1.52 4.40 4.01
C VAL A 35 2.32 5.48 4.71
N LEU A 36 3.59 5.18 5.00
CA LEU A 36 4.54 6.11 5.57
C LEU A 36 5.75 6.27 4.64
N ASP A 37 6.07 7.51 4.30
CA ASP A 37 7.26 7.85 3.53
C ASP A 37 7.66 9.31 3.82
N VAL A 38 8.85 9.70 3.39
CA VAL A 38 9.36 11.08 3.50
C VAL A 38 8.60 12.02 2.57
N VAL A 39 8.08 11.48 1.45
CA VAL A 39 7.26 12.22 0.48
C VAL A 39 5.83 11.68 0.44
N GLU A 40 4.88 12.54 0.13
CA GLU A 40 3.47 12.18 -0.01
C GLU A 40 3.28 10.98 -0.96
N TYR A 41 2.51 9.98 -0.50
CA TYR A 41 2.11 8.87 -1.34
C TYR A 41 1.18 9.34 -2.45
N LYS A 42 1.57 9.06 -3.69
CA LYS A 42 0.71 9.25 -4.88
C LYS A 42 0.63 7.93 -5.61
N GLN A 43 -0.59 7.50 -5.94
CA GLN A 43 -0.80 6.31 -6.76
C GLN A 43 -0.29 6.58 -8.18
N LYS A 44 0.89 6.05 -8.54
CA LYS A 44 1.46 6.22 -9.90
C LYS A 44 1.34 4.97 -10.78
N LEU A 45 1.02 3.82 -10.20
CA LEU A 45 0.87 2.57 -10.95
C LEU A 45 -0.45 2.56 -11.74
N GLY A 46 -0.36 2.34 -13.06
CA GLY A 46 -1.50 2.25 -13.97
C GLY A 46 -1.99 3.58 -14.54
N MET A 47 -1.28 4.68 -14.29
CA MET A 47 -1.52 5.96 -14.96
C MET A 47 -0.70 5.99 -16.27
N PHE A 48 -1.37 5.75 -17.39
CA PHE A 48 -0.86 6.02 -18.74
C PHE A 48 -1.70 7.13 -19.37
#